data_AF-A0A660R7L6-F1
#
_entry.id   AF-A0A660R7L6-F1
#
_cell.length_a   1.000
_cell.length_b   1.000
_cell.length_c   1.000
_cell.angle_alpha   90.00
_cell.angle_beta   90.00
_cell.angle_gamma   90.00
#
_symmetry.space_group_name_H-M   'P 1'
#
loop_
_entity.id
_entity.type
_entity.pdbx_description
1 polymer ?
#
loop_
_entity_poly.entity_id
_entity_poly.type
_entity_poly.pdbx_seq_one_letter_code
_entity_poly.pdbx_strand_id
1 'polypeptide(L)' 'DSENGYYTPLSSGDPAGILLEDVTASQNPAVAKVLFHGVVYEDELASTPSEDTKAKLRKVGIFVEKRTEI' A
#
# COMPACT_ATOMS: atom_id res chain seq x y z
N ASP A 1 -18.31 19.16 0.17
CA ASP A 1 -18.20 17.86 -0.48
C ASP A 1 -17.02 17.14 0.17
N SER A 2 -17.30 16.45 1.28
CA SER A 2 -16.29 16.17 2.34
C SER A 2 -16.39 14.75 2.90
N GLU A 3 -17.01 13.83 2.17
CA GLU A 3 -17.34 12.49 2.70
C GLU A 3 -16.59 11.33 2.04
N ASN A 4 -15.87 11.53 0.93
CA ASN A 4 -15.05 10.48 0.32
C ASN A 4 -13.59 10.94 0.23
N GLY A 5 -12.76 10.44 1.14
CA GLY A 5 -11.31 10.58 1.02
C GLY A 5 -10.82 9.74 -0.16
N TYR A 6 -10.33 10.39 -1.22
CA TYR A 6 -9.71 9.70 -2.33
C TYR A 6 -8.23 9.45 -2.02
N TYR A 7 -7.78 8.21 -2.24
CA TYR A 7 -6.37 7.86 -2.16
C TYR A 7 -5.71 7.99 -3.53
N THR A 8 -4.47 8.45 -3.53
CA THR A 8 -3.65 8.57 -4.74
C THR A 8 -2.41 7.68 -4.62
N PRO A 9 -1.80 7.28 -5.76
CA PRO A 9 -0.51 6.62 -5.73
C PRO A 9 0.53 7.46 -4.97
N LEU A 10 1.33 6.80 -4.13
CA LEU A 10 2.33 7.47 -3.30
C LEU A 10 3.39 8.13 -4.19
N SER A 11 3.41 9.47 -4.19
CA SER A 11 4.45 10.29 -4.83
C SER A 11 5.26 11.08 -3.80
N SER A 12 4.62 11.47 -2.69
CA SER A 12 5.21 12.17 -1.55
C SER A 12 4.30 12.01 -0.32
N GLY A 13 4.83 12.28 0.88
CA GLY A 13 4.08 12.17 2.13
C GLY A 13 4.13 10.79 2.79
N ASP A 14 3.12 10.51 3.62
CA ASP A 14 2.99 9.24 4.35
C ASP A 14 1.98 8.31 3.65
N PRO A 15 2.35 7.05 3.40
CA PRO A 15 1.44 6.05 2.87
C PRO A 15 0.35 5.70 3.88
N ALA A 16 -0.90 5.62 3.41
CA ALA A 16 -2.04 5.21 4.22
C ALA A 16 -2.36 3.70 4.09
N GLY A 17 -1.90 3.05 3.01
CA GLY A 17 -2.25 1.67 2.70
C GLY A 17 -1.48 1.11 1.51
N ILE A 18 -1.66 -0.19 1.25
CA ILE A 18 -1.12 -0.89 0.08
C ILE A 18 -2.28 -1.37 -0.79
N LEU A 19 -2.22 -1.11 -2.10
CA LEU A 19 -3.15 -1.70 -3.05
C LEU A 19 -2.89 -3.20 -3.21
N LEU A 20 -3.94 -4.00 -3.09
CA LEU A 20 -3.89 -5.47 -3.21
C LEU A 20 -4.32 -5.98 -4.59
N GLU A 21 -4.67 -5.06 -5.50
CA GLU A 21 -5.04 -5.38 -6.87
C GLU A 21 -4.58 -4.27 -7.81
N ASP A 22 -4.39 -4.63 -9.08
CA ASP A 22 -4.15 -3.65 -10.13
C ASP A 22 -5.41 -2.82 -10.35
N VAL A 23 -5.28 -1.50 -10.18
CA VAL A 23 -6.35 -0.55 -10.46
C VAL A 23 -6.12 0.04 -11.85
N THR A 24 -6.98 -0.32 -12.78
CA THR A 24 -6.98 0.30 -14.13
C THR A 24 -7.60 1.70 -14.08
N ALA A 25 -7.27 2.56 -15.05
CA ALA A 25 -7.85 3.91 -15.16
C ALA A 25 -9.39 3.92 -15.27
N SER A 26 -9.99 2.77 -15.62
CA SER A 26 -11.44 2.57 -15.75
C SER A 26 -12.10 2.04 -14.47
N GLN A 27 -11.33 1.60 -13.46
CA GLN A 27 -11.87 1.19 -12.17
C GLN A 27 -12.13 2.41 -11.30
N ASN A 28 -13.29 2.43 -10.64
CA ASN A 28 -13.56 3.42 -9.61
C ASN A 28 -12.59 3.15 -8.43
N PRO A 29 -11.70 4.10 -8.07
CA PRO A 29 -10.73 3.93 -6.98
C PRO A 29 -11.40 3.60 -5.63
N ALA A 30 -12.66 3.99 -5.45
CA ALA A 30 -13.44 3.72 -4.24
C ALA A 30 -13.75 2.23 -4.01
N VAL A 31 -13.52 1.36 -5.00
CA VAL A 31 -13.78 -0.09 -4.92
C VAL A 31 -12.49 -0.92 -4.90
N ALA A 32 -11.33 -0.25 -4.94
CA ALA A 32 -10.04 -0.93 -4.94
C ALA A 32 -9.79 -1.63 -3.60
N LYS A 33 -9.29 -2.86 -3.63
CA LYS A 33 -8.85 -3.59 -2.44
C LYS A 33 -7.57 -2.97 -1.90
N VAL A 34 -7.67 -2.42 -0.69
CA VAL A 34 -6.55 -1.79 0.03
C VAL A 34 -6.32 -2.51 1.34
N LEU A 35 -5.06 -2.80 1.64
CA LEU A 35 -4.60 -3.22 2.96
C LEU A 35 -4.22 -1.99 3.78
N PHE A 36 -4.96 -1.74 4.86
CA PHE A 36 -4.69 -0.65 5.81
C PHE A 36 -3.88 -1.12 7.03
N HIS A 37 -3.77 -2.43 7.26
CA HIS A 37 -3.04 -3.01 8.39
C HIS A 37 -2.67 -4.46 8.10
N GLY A 38 -1.49 -4.92 8.52
CA GLY A 38 -1.07 -6.32 8.39
C GLY A 38 0.34 -6.50 7.85
N VAL A 39 0.63 -7.73 7.42
CA VAL A 39 1.94 -8.10 6.85
C VAL A 39 1.76 -8.34 5.35
N VAL A 40 2.68 -7.83 4.55
CA VAL A 40 2.77 -8.05 3.10
C VAL A 40 4.21 -8.44 2.78
N TYR A 41 4.38 -9.35 1.81
CA TYR A 41 5.73 -9.75 1.41
C TYR A 41 6.24 -8.92 0.23
N GLU A 42 7.55 -8.67 0.20
CA GLU A 42 8.19 -7.88 -0.86
C GLU A 42 7.99 -8.45 -2.27
N ASP A 43 7.83 -9.77 -2.39
CA ASP A 43 7.61 -10.49 -3.66
C ASP A 43 6.18 -10.40 -4.18
N GLU A 44 5.23 -9.99 -3.33
CA GLU A 44 3.83 -9.77 -3.69
C GLU A 44 3.56 -8.34 -4.19
N LEU A 45 4.57 -7.45 -4.06
CA LEU A 45 4.47 -6.06 -4.49
C LEU A 45 4.99 -5.89 -5.91
N ALA A 46 4.36 -4.98 -6.67
CA ALA A 46 4.80 -4.63 -8.03
C ALA A 46 6.26 -4.12 -8.09
N SER A 47 6.77 -3.56 -6.99
CA SER A 47 8.17 -3.22 -6.82
C SER A 47 8.53 -3.20 -5.33
N THR A 48 9.77 -3.56 -5.01
CA THR A 48 10.27 -3.52 -3.64
C THR A 48 10.34 -2.07 -3.15
N PRO A 49 9.62 -1.70 -2.07
CA PRO A 49 9.65 -0.34 -1.54
C PRO A 49 11.00 -0.03 -0.89
N SER A 50 11.37 1.25 -0.84
CA SER A 50 12.56 1.71 -0.11
C SER A 50 12.41 1.54 1.40
N GLU A 51 13.52 1.49 2.12
CA GLU A 51 13.52 1.38 3.60
C GLU A 51 12.78 2.54 4.28
N ASP A 52 12.83 3.75 3.74
CA ASP A 52 12.03 4.88 4.24
C ASP A 52 10.53 4.63 4.11
N THR A 53 10.09 4.14 2.95
CA THR A 53 8.68 3.78 2.72
C THR A 53 8.23 2.65 3.65
N LYS A 54 9.07 1.62 3.86
CA LYS A 54 8.79 0.55 4.82
C LYS A 54 8.65 1.09 6.24
N ALA A 55 9.52 2.01 6.66
CA ALA A 55 9.45 2.62 7.98
C ALA A 55 8.17 3.44 8.16
N LYS A 56 7.71 4.15 7.13
CA LYS A 56 6.45 4.90 7.17
C LYS A 56 5.23 3.97 7.19
N LEU A 57 5.22 2.93 6.36
CA LEU A 57 4.19 1.89 6.39
C LEU A 57 4.09 1.23 7.77
N ARG A 58 5.23 1.00 8.43
CA ARG A 58 5.26 0.44 9.79
C ARG A 58 4.59 1.35 10.83
N LYS A 59 4.67 2.68 10.66
CA LYS A 59 3.98 3.64 11.55
C LYS A 59 2.45 3.51 11.47
N VAL A 60 1.92 3.08 10.33
CA VAL A 60 0.49 2.80 10.12
C VAL A 60 0.14 1.32 10.33
N GLY A 61 1.09 0.53 10.84
CA GLY A 61 0.91 -0.89 11.17
C GLY A 61 0.98 -1.85 9.97
N ILE A 62 1.52 -1.40 8.85
CA ILE A 62 1.78 -2.25 7.68
C ILE A 62 3.25 -2.67 7.70
N PHE A 63 3.49 -3.98 7.75
CA PHE A 63 4.82 -4.56 7.80
C PHE A 63 5.13 -5.18 6.45
N VAL A 64 6.14 -4.66 5.76
CA VAL A 64 6.65 -5.24 4.52
C VAL A 64 7.85 -6.11 4.86
N GLU A 65 7.70 -7.42 4.66
CA GLU A 65 8.72 -8.40 5.03
C GLU A 65 9.30 -9.10 3.80
N LYS A 66 10.56 -9.49 3.90
CA LYS A 66 11.17 -10.38 2.91
C LYS A 66 10.76 -11.81 3.21
N ARG A 67 10.19 -12.51 2.24
CA ARG A 67 9.90 -13.94 2.39
C ARG A 67 11.23 -14.67 2.65
N THR A 68 11.37 -15.19 3.86
CA THR A 68 12.51 -16.01 4.23
C THR A 68 12.07 -17.45 3.98
N GLU A 69 12.50 -18.06 2.86
CA GLU A 69 12.31 -19.50 2.68
C GLU A 69 13.04 -20.23 3.81
N ILE A 70 12.30 -21.09 4.52
CA ILE A 70 12.82 -22.00 5.56
C ILE A 70 13.07 -23.36 4.91
#